data_AF-A0A1F1FV55-F1
#
_entry.id   AF-A0A1F1FV55-F1
#
_cell.length_a   1.000
_cell.length_b   1.000
_cell.length_c   1.000
_cell.angle_alpha   90.00
_cell.angle_beta   90.00
_cell.angle_gamma   90.00
#
_symmetry.space_group_name_H-M   'P 1'
#
loop_
_entity.id
_entity.type
_entity.pdbx_description
1 polymer ?
#
loop_
_entity_poly.entity_id
_entity_poly.type
_entity_poly.pdbx_seq_one_letter_code
_entity_poly.pdbx_strand_id
1 'polypeptide(L)'
;MASVVVGLSAARDRALMAGDATALAATTVPGSPAAQADTQVLTELFDSGEGAGELHTSISQVTEVALPDDAAAQWPGARAMQVTLSQSASTRSGPAGTRTVPALAPRRVVLIVVPEPWRVADIRAVE
;
A
#
# COMPACT_ATOMS: atom_id res chain seq x y z
N MET A 1 3.99 -1.96 16.32
CA MET A 1 3.67 -2.46 14.97
C MET A 1 2.62 -1.60 14.27
N ALA A 2 1.52 -1.22 14.93
CA ALA A 2 0.53 -0.28 14.36
C ALA A 2 1.15 0.99 13.75
N SER A 3 2.10 1.63 14.44
CA SER A 3 2.83 2.80 13.92
C SER A 3 3.62 2.52 12.63
N VAL A 4 4.15 1.30 12.48
CA VAL A 4 4.91 0.89 11.29
C VAL A 4 3.98 0.78 10.08
N VAL A 5 2.86 0.05 10.21
CA VAL A 5 1.90 -0.10 9.09
C VAL A 5 1.23 1.23 8.72
N VAL A 6 0.91 2.08 9.70
CA VAL A 6 0.42 3.44 9.46
C VAL A 6 1.48 4.27 8.72
N GLY A 7 2.73 4.23 9.18
CA GLY A 7 3.84 4.95 8.56
C GLY A 7 4.11 4.52 7.11
N LEU A 8 4.06 3.20 6.84
CA LEU A 8 4.22 2.65 5.49
C LEU A 8 3.08 3.07 4.56
N SER A 9 1.83 3.03 5.04
CA SER A 9 0.67 3.51 4.28
C SER A 9 0.80 4.99 3.91
N ALA A 10 1.17 5.83 4.88
CA ALA A 10 1.36 7.26 4.64
C ALA A 10 2.56 7.57 3.74
N ALA A 11 3.63 6.78 3.81
CA ALA A 11 4.78 6.90 2.90
C ALA A 11 4.39 6.53 1.47
N ARG A 12 3.61 5.45 1.30
CA ARG A 12 3.10 4.99 0.00
C ARG A 12 2.21 6.04 -0.65
N ASP A 13 1.25 6.59 0.09
CA ASP A 13 0.35 7.62 -0.44
C ASP A 13 1.12 8.86 -0.93
N ARG A 14 2.11 9.32 -0.14
CA ARG A 14 2.98 10.44 -0.53
C ARG A 14 3.79 10.12 -1.79
N ALA A 15 4.35 8.91 -1.89
CA ALA A 15 5.12 8.51 -3.05
C ALA A 15 4.26 8.46 -4.32
N LEU A 16 3.04 7.91 -4.23
CA LEU A 16 2.09 7.89 -5.34
C LEU A 16 1.64 9.28 -5.77
N MET A 17 1.36 10.18 -4.83
CA MET A 17 1.01 11.57 -5.15
C MET A 17 2.18 12.35 -5.77
N ALA A 18 3.41 12.05 -5.35
CA ALA A 18 4.62 12.65 -5.92
C ALA A 18 5.03 12.03 -7.26
N GLY A 19 4.43 10.90 -7.66
CA GLY A 19 4.93 10.11 -8.79
C GLY A 19 6.35 9.58 -8.56
N ASP A 20 6.76 9.37 -7.31
CA ASP A 20 8.13 9.00 -6.94
C ASP A 20 8.28 7.48 -6.85
N ALA A 21 8.79 6.86 -7.91
CA ALA A 21 9.05 5.43 -7.98
C ALA A 21 10.05 4.94 -6.92
N THR A 22 11.04 5.77 -6.55
CA THR A 22 12.08 5.38 -5.59
C THR A 22 11.53 5.39 -4.17
N ALA A 23 10.78 6.43 -3.81
CA ALA A 23 10.09 6.48 -2.52
C ALA A 23 9.04 5.37 -2.41
N LEU A 24 8.33 5.07 -3.51
CA LEU A 24 7.33 4.00 -3.53
C LEU A 24 7.99 2.63 -3.31
N ALA A 25 9.07 2.36 -4.05
CA ALA A 25 9.89 1.16 -3.89
C ALA A 25 10.52 1.03 -2.51
N ALA A 26 10.63 2.11 -1.72
CA ALA A 26 11.10 2.05 -0.33
C ALA A 26 10.05 1.49 0.65
N THR A 27 8.77 1.45 0.27
CA THR A 27 7.67 0.99 1.12
C THR A 27 7.35 -0.49 0.98
N THR A 28 7.82 -1.12 -0.09
CA THR A 28 7.54 -2.52 -0.43
C THR A 28 8.81 -3.35 -0.57
N VAL A 29 8.69 -4.67 -0.40
CA VAL A 29 9.82 -5.60 -0.59
C VAL A 29 10.08 -5.77 -2.09
N PRO A 30 11.33 -5.64 -2.58
CA PRO A 30 11.64 -5.80 -4.00
C PRO A 30 11.14 -7.14 -4.57
N GLY A 31 10.48 -7.09 -5.73
CA GLY A 31 9.93 -8.29 -6.40
C GLY A 31 8.68 -8.91 -5.75
N SER A 32 8.24 -8.38 -4.60
CA SER A 32 7.06 -8.89 -3.90
C SER A 32 5.73 -8.52 -4.58
N PRO A 33 4.63 -9.24 -4.29
CA PRO A 33 3.30 -8.88 -4.80
C PRO A 33 2.92 -7.42 -4.54
N ALA A 34 3.23 -6.89 -3.35
CA ALA A 34 2.96 -5.49 -3.02
C ALA A 34 3.75 -4.52 -3.92
N ALA A 35 5.03 -4.80 -4.18
CA ALA A 35 5.86 -3.96 -5.06
C ALA A 35 5.37 -3.98 -6.53
N GLN A 36 4.88 -5.12 -6.99
CA GLN A 36 4.32 -5.26 -8.34
C GLN A 36 3.02 -4.46 -8.48
N ALA A 37 2.11 -4.57 -7.50
CA ALA A 37 0.87 -3.79 -7.47
C ALA A 37 1.15 -2.28 -7.44
N ASP A 38 2.13 -1.84 -6.67
CA ASP A 38 2.52 -0.43 -6.58
C ASP A 38 3.13 0.08 -7.88
N THR A 39 3.99 -0.72 -8.51
CA THR A 39 4.59 -0.40 -9.81
C THR A 39 3.50 -0.29 -10.88
N GLN A 40 2.54 -1.22 -10.89
CA GLN A 40 1.42 -1.18 -11.83
C GLN A 40 0.61 0.12 -11.68
N VAL A 41 0.23 0.50 -10.46
CA VAL A 41 -0.53 1.75 -10.22
C VAL A 41 0.26 2.97 -10.71
N LEU A 42 1.57 3.00 -10.47
CA LEU A 42 2.41 4.12 -10.88
C LEU A 42 2.58 4.17 -12.41
N THR A 43 2.76 3.02 -13.05
CA THR A 43 2.79 2.90 -14.52
C THR A 43 1.48 3.35 -15.14
N GLU A 44 0.32 2.93 -14.59
CA GLU A 44 -0.99 3.37 -15.07
C GLU A 44 -1.16 4.89 -15.00
N LEU A 45 -0.65 5.52 -13.92
CA LEU A 45 -0.64 6.98 -13.79
C LEU A 45 0.23 7.66 -14.85
N PHE A 46 1.43 7.13 -15.09
CA PHE A 46 2.33 7.67 -16.09
C PHE A 46 1.79 7.50 -17.52
N ASP A 47 1.26 6.32 -17.84
CA ASP A 47 0.70 6.01 -19.15
C ASP A 47 -0.53 6.88 -19.46
N SER A 48 -1.34 7.20 -18.45
CA SER A 48 -2.48 8.12 -18.61
C SER A 48 -2.09 9.60 -18.56
N GLY A 49 -0.85 9.93 -18.17
CA GLY A 49 -0.43 11.29 -17.84
C GLY A 49 -1.21 11.89 -16.66
N GLU A 50 -1.78 11.05 -15.78
CA GLU A 50 -2.51 11.51 -14.59
C GLU A 50 -1.57 11.55 -13.38
N GLY A 51 -1.69 12.58 -12.55
CA GLY A 51 -1.17 12.61 -11.19
C GLY A 51 -2.25 12.21 -10.18
N ALA A 52 -1.84 11.56 -9.09
CA ALA A 52 -2.72 11.33 -7.94
C ALA A 52 -2.69 12.55 -7.00
N GLY A 53 -3.85 13.00 -6.53
CA GLY A 53 -3.96 14.05 -5.52
C GLY A 53 -4.89 13.63 -4.40
N GLU A 54 -4.74 14.26 -3.22
CA GLU A 54 -5.61 14.03 -2.05
C GLU A 54 -5.73 12.56 -1.64
N LEU A 55 -4.74 11.74 -2.00
CA LEU A 55 -4.71 10.33 -1.64
C LEU A 55 -4.43 10.22 -0.14
N HIS A 56 -5.38 9.64 0.58
CA HIS A 56 -5.25 9.38 2.00
C HIS A 56 -5.85 8.01 2.36
N THR A 57 -4.96 7.09 2.71
CA THR A 57 -5.28 5.76 3.19
C THR A 57 -5.19 5.77 4.72
N SER A 58 -6.29 5.39 5.36
CA SER A 58 -6.39 5.25 6.81
C SER A 58 -6.35 3.78 7.21
N ILE A 59 -5.49 3.49 8.18
CA ILE A 59 -5.29 2.17 8.80
C ILE A 59 -5.92 2.22 10.20
N SER A 60 -6.80 1.27 10.49
CA SER A 60 -7.41 1.11 11.81
C SER A 60 -7.49 -0.36 12.22
N GLN A 61 -7.86 -0.62 13.48
CA GLN A 61 -8.05 -1.97 14.03
C GLN A 61 -6.87 -2.92 13.77
N VAL A 62 -5.65 -2.46 14.03
CA VAL A 62 -4.43 -3.23 13.80
C VAL A 62 -4.30 -4.34 14.85
N THR A 63 -4.30 -5.58 14.39
CA THR A 63 -4.08 -6.77 15.22
C THR A 63 -3.03 -7.65 14.56
N GLU A 64 -2.04 -8.10 15.33
CA GLU A 64 -1.12 -9.13 14.85
C GLU A 64 -1.79 -10.49 14.83
N VAL A 65 -1.63 -11.22 13.73
CA VAL A 65 -2.17 -12.56 13.53
C VAL A 65 -1.04 -13.53 13.22
N ALA A 66 -1.35 -14.83 13.25
CA ALA A 66 -0.39 -15.85 12.86
C ALA A 66 0.09 -15.60 11.42
N LEU A 67 1.39 -15.67 11.21
CA LEU A 67 1.99 -15.57 9.88
C LEU A 67 1.66 -16.85 9.09
N PRO A 68 1.08 -16.74 7.88
CA PRO A 68 0.88 -17.90 7.02
C PRO A 68 2.21 -18.62 6.71
N ASP A 69 2.18 -19.95 6.67
CA ASP A 69 3.40 -20.78 6.53
C ASP A 69 4.18 -20.48 5.24
N ASP A 70 3.47 -20.21 4.14
CA ASP A 70 4.06 -19.84 2.86
C ASP A 70 4.79 -18.48 2.95
N ALA A 71 4.19 -17.50 3.64
CA ALA A 71 4.82 -16.21 3.89
C ALA A 71 6.02 -16.34 4.84
N ALA A 72 5.94 -17.21 5.84
CA ALA A 72 7.04 -17.50 6.76
C ALA A 72 8.24 -18.14 6.05
N ALA A 73 7.99 -19.06 5.12
CA ALA A 73 9.02 -19.69 4.30
C ALA A 73 9.65 -18.70 3.31
N GLN A 74 8.84 -17.82 2.72
CA GLN A 74 9.30 -16.87 1.71
C GLN A 74 10.03 -15.65 2.30
N TRP A 75 9.57 -15.14 3.45
CA TRP A 75 10.13 -13.96 4.10
C TRP A 75 10.45 -14.25 5.57
N PRO A 76 11.67 -14.76 5.84
CA PRO A 76 12.12 -14.99 7.21
C PRO A 76 12.03 -13.73 8.06
N GLY A 77 11.40 -13.84 9.24
CA GLY A 77 11.22 -12.72 10.16
C GLY A 77 10.04 -11.79 9.83
N ALA A 78 9.24 -12.11 8.80
CA ALA A 78 8.02 -11.37 8.50
C ALA A 78 6.99 -11.46 9.64
N ARG A 79 6.02 -10.53 9.63
CA ARG A 79 4.90 -10.50 10.57
C ARG A 79 3.61 -10.22 9.81
N ALA A 80 2.51 -10.81 10.26
CA ALA A 80 1.20 -10.65 9.64
C ALA A 80 0.29 -9.75 10.48
N MET A 81 -0.12 -8.61 9.91
CA MET A 81 -0.97 -7.63 10.57
C MET A 81 -2.34 -7.60 9.92
N GLN A 82 -3.38 -8.06 10.61
CA GLN A 82 -4.74 -7.78 10.20
C GLN A 82 -5.06 -6.32 10.48
N VAL A 83 -5.55 -5.61 9.46
CA VAL A 83 -5.92 -4.20 9.55
C VAL A 83 -7.23 -3.94 8.82
N THR A 84 -7.94 -2.89 9.22
CA THR A 84 -9.01 -2.30 8.43
C THR A 84 -8.44 -1.12 7.64
N LEU A 85 -8.38 -1.28 6.32
CA LEU A 85 -8.01 -0.24 5.36
C LEU A 85 -9.25 0.54 4.94
N SER A 86 -9.17 1.86 4.92
CA SER A 86 -10.15 2.72 4.26
C SER A 86 -9.41 3.80 3.48
N GLN A 87 -9.98 4.27 2.38
CA GLN A 87 -9.39 5.34 1.60
C GLN A 87 -10.46 6.40 1.36
N SER A 88 -10.14 7.66 1.67
CA SER A 88 -11.04 8.77 1.34
C SER A 88 -11.16 8.93 -0.18
N ALA A 89 -12.12 9.73 -0.61
CA ALA A 89 -12.12 10.19 -1.99
C ALA A 89 -10.79 10.88 -2.29
N SER A 90 -10.28 10.68 -3.50
CA SER A 90 -9.03 11.27 -3.96
C SER A 90 -9.24 11.88 -5.34
N THR A 91 -8.22 12.54 -5.89
CA THR A 91 -8.29 13.14 -7.22
C THR A 91 -7.29 12.49 -8.18
N ARG A 92 -7.66 12.48 -9.46
CA ARG A 92 -6.77 12.19 -10.58
C ARG A 92 -6.79 13.41 -11.48
N SER A 93 -5.63 13.97 -11.77
CA SER A 93 -5.49 15.19 -12.58
C SER A 93 -4.55 14.94 -13.74
N GLY A 94 -4.98 15.24 -14.95
CA GLY A 94 -4.17 15.06 -16.16
C GLY A 94 -4.66 15.93 -17.32
N PRO A 95 -4.26 15.61 -18.57
CA PRO A 95 -4.64 16.38 -19.76
C PRO A 95 -6.16 16.48 -19.99
N ALA A 96 -6.92 15.48 -19.54
CA ALA A 96 -8.39 15.45 -19.62
C ALA A 96 -9.09 16.28 -18.52
N GLY A 97 -8.32 16.95 -17.65
CA GLY A 97 -8.82 17.68 -16.49
C GLY A 97 -8.67 16.88 -15.18
N THR A 98 -9.39 17.33 -14.15
CA THR A 98 -9.41 16.70 -12.82
C THR A 98 -10.70 15.93 -12.63
N ARG A 99 -10.59 14.67 -12.17
CA ARG A 99 -11.72 13.83 -11.78
C ARG A 99 -11.54 13.32 -10.36
N THR A 100 -12.66 13.10 -9.68
CA THR A 100 -12.69 12.48 -8.35
C THR A 100 -12.72 10.97 -8.48
N VAL A 101 -11.86 10.30 -7.72
CA VAL A 101 -11.93 8.86 -7.44
C VAL A 101 -12.74 8.71 -6.16
N PRO A 102 -13.84 7.94 -6.18
CA PRO A 102 -14.70 7.77 -5.00
C PRO A 102 -13.93 7.11 -3.85
N ALA A 103 -14.36 7.39 -2.62
CA ALA A 103 -13.82 6.74 -1.44
C ALA A 103 -13.96 5.21 -1.55
N LEU A 104 -12.92 4.49 -1.11
CA LEU A 104 -12.96 3.05 -1.04
C LEU A 104 -13.57 2.63 0.30
N ALA A 105 -14.60 1.78 0.24
CA ALA A 105 -15.25 1.24 1.43
C ALA A 105 -14.22 0.54 2.34
N PRO A 106 -14.36 0.66 3.67
CA PRO A 106 -13.48 -0.02 4.59
C PRO A 106 -13.43 -1.53 4.33
N ARG A 107 -12.22 -2.09 4.24
CA ARG A 107 -11.99 -3.52 4.02
C ARG A 107 -10.94 -4.06 4.96
N ARG A 108 -11.14 -5.29 5.43
CA ARG A 108 -10.16 -5.99 6.26
C ARG A 108 -9.18 -6.74 5.37
N VAL A 109 -7.89 -6.59 5.67
CA VAL A 109 -6.80 -7.28 4.98
C VAL A 109 -5.76 -7.74 5.99
N VAL A 110 -4.91 -8.69 5.59
CA VAL A 110 -3.69 -9.07 6.28
C VAL A 110 -2.50 -8.50 5.52
N LEU A 111 -1.73 -7.61 6.15
CA LEU A 111 -0.47 -7.10 5.64
C LEU A 111 0.67 -8.00 6.10
N ILE A 112 1.45 -8.54 5.16
CA ILE A 112 2.70 -9.22 5.46
C ILE A 112 3.83 -8.18 5.42
N VAL A 113 4.46 -7.91 6.56
CA VAL A 113 5.53 -6.91 6.69
C VAL A 113 6.85 -7.57 7.06
N VAL A 114 7.93 -7.14 6.40
CA VAL A 114 9.29 -7.67 6.57
C VAL A 114 10.16 -6.61 7.25
N PRO A 115 10.95 -6.94 8.29
CA PRO A 115 11.81 -5.99 8.99
C PRO A 115 13.05 -5.56 8.18
N GLU A 116 13.69 -4.48 8.65
CA GLU A 116 15.05 -4.03 8.26
C GLU A 116 15.29 -3.71 6.76
N PRO A 117 14.78 -2.56 6.27
CA PRO A 117 13.78 -1.71 6.91
C PRO A 117 12.39 -2.32 6.76
N TRP A 118 11.46 -1.88 7.61
CA TRP A 118 10.07 -2.32 7.50
C TRP A 118 9.50 -2.03 6.12
N ARG A 119 8.98 -3.05 5.45
CA ARG A 119 8.39 -3.00 4.11
C ARG A 119 7.21 -3.94 4.02
N VAL A 120 6.22 -3.60 3.19
CA VAL A 120 5.11 -4.51 2.87
C VAL A 120 5.55 -5.48 1.78
N ALA A 121 5.41 -6.78 2.02
CA ALA A 121 5.65 -7.80 1.00
C ALA A 121 4.36 -8.19 0.28
N ASP A 122 3.27 -8.35 1.02
CA ASP A 122 2.04 -8.88 0.48
C ASP A 122 0.82 -8.33 1.24
N ILE A 123 -0.33 -8.33 0.56
CA ILE A 123 -1.61 -7.88 1.09
C ILE A 123 -2.65 -8.94 0.75
N ARG A 124 -3.14 -9.65 1.77
CA ARG A 124 -4.09 -10.76 1.61
C ARG A 124 -5.47 -10.35 2.06
N ALA A 125 -6.51 -10.81 1.37
CA ALA A 125 -7.88 -10.66 1.85
C ALA A 125 -8.07 -11.49 3.15
N VAL A 126 -8.90 -10.99 4.06
CA VAL A 126 -9.39 -11.79 5.18
C VAL A 126 -10.58 -12.59 4.67
N GLU A 127 -10.48 -13.92 4.67
CA GLU A 127 -11.60 -14.84 4.40
C GLU A 127 -12.65 -14.79 5.52
#